data_AF-A0A2N5GNN5-F1
#
_entry.id   AF-A0A2N5GNN5-F1
#
_cell.length_a   1.000
_cell.length_b   1.000
_cell.length_c   1.000
_cell.angle_alpha   90.00
_cell.angle_beta   90.00
_cell.angle_gamma   90.00
#
_symmetry.space_group_name_H-M   'P 1'
#
loop_
_entity.id
_entity.type
_entity.pdbx_description
1 polymer ?
#
loop_
_entity_poly.entity_id
_entity_poly.type
_entity_poly.pdbx_seq_one_letter_code
_entity_poly.pdbx_strand_id
1 'polypeptide(L)'
;MEYQYPIDYNWSTEEIVDVIKFFEKVELAYEKGVDRDELLNAYRRFKEIVPSKAEEKKLCGEFEEMSGYSSYRTIKLVKERSSGERIKMG
;
A
#
# COMPACT_ATOMS: atom_id res chain seq x y z
N MET A 1 15.52 -3.08 9.60
CA MET A 1 15.45 -1.68 9.17
C MET A 1 14.17 -1.13 9.74
N GLU A 2 14.26 -0.08 10.57
CA GLU A 2 13.08 0.60 11.13
C GLU A 2 12.55 1.56 10.07
N TYR A 3 11.68 1.07 9.19
CA TYR A 3 10.98 1.95 8.27
C TYR A 3 9.94 2.74 9.07
N GLN A 4 9.96 4.06 8.96
CA GLN A 4 8.89 4.91 9.46
C GLN A 4 7.76 4.87 8.43
N TYR A 5 6.61 4.30 8.79
CA TYR A 5 5.43 4.41 7.94
C TYR A 5 4.84 5.82 8.07
N PRO A 6 4.31 6.40 6.97
CA PRO A 6 3.70 7.72 7.03
C PRO A 6 2.36 7.59 7.78
N ILE A 7 2.30 8.18 8.98
CA ILE A 7 1.16 8.09 9.91
C ILE A 7 0.53 9.47 10.15
N ASP A 8 -0.80 9.51 10.25
CA ASP A 8 -1.54 10.65 10.78
C ASP A 8 -2.00 10.35 12.22
N TYR A 9 -1.72 11.26 13.15
CA TYR A 9 -2.05 11.10 14.56
C TYR A 9 -3.56 11.17 14.87
N ASN A 10 -4.38 11.57 13.89
CA ASN A 10 -5.83 11.55 14.01
C ASN A 10 -6.44 10.16 13.76
N TRP A 11 -5.65 9.21 13.23
CA TRP A 11 -6.10 7.84 13.03
C TRP A 11 -6.11 7.08 14.34
N SER A 12 -7.11 6.22 14.50
CA SER A 12 -7.12 5.20 15.56
C SER A 12 -5.97 4.20 15.36
N THR A 13 -5.61 3.49 16.43
CA THR A 13 -4.58 2.44 16.36
C THR A 13 -4.90 1.38 15.32
N GLU A 14 -6.16 1.02 15.16
CA GLU A 14 -6.61 0.04 14.15
C GLU A 14 -6.38 0.55 12.73
N GLU A 15 -6.69 1.82 12.47
CA GLU A 15 -6.47 2.46 11.18
C GLU A 15 -4.98 2.58 10.86
N ILE A 16 -4.14 2.94 11.84
CA ILE A 16 -2.68 2.96 11.67
C ILE A 16 -2.18 1.57 11.26
N VAL A 17 -2.62 0.52 11.95
CA VAL A 17 -2.25 -0.86 11.63
C VAL A 17 -2.69 -1.25 10.21
N ASP A 18 -3.88 -0.83 9.77
CA ASP A 18 -4.37 -1.12 8.43
C ASP A 18 -3.59 -0.37 7.32
N VAL A 19 -3.18 0.87 7.58
CA VAL A 19 -2.31 1.63 6.66
C VAL A 19 -0.93 0.99 6.56
N ILE A 20 -0.34 0.55 7.68
CA ILE A 20 0.93 -0.18 7.69
C ILE A 20 0.83 -1.46 6.85
N LYS A 21 -0.20 -2.27 7.08
CA LYS A 21 -0.45 -3.51 6.31
C LYS A 21 -0.53 -3.25 4.81
N PHE A 22 -1.11 -2.13 4.39
CA PHE A 22 -1.16 -1.77 2.97
C PHE A 22 0.26 -1.60 2.40
N PHE A 23 1.12 -0.85 3.08
CA PHE A 23 2.49 -0.64 2.63
C PHE A 23 3.33 -1.92 2.70
N GLU A 24 3.19 -2.75 3.73
CA GLU A 24 3.83 -4.08 3.80
C GLU A 24 3.44 -4.97 2.61
N LYS A 25 2.17 -4.93 2.18
CA LYS A 25 1.72 -5.69 1.00
C LYS A 25 2.33 -5.15 -0.29
N VAL A 26 2.61 -3.84 -0.37
CA VAL A 26 3.37 -3.25 -1.49
C VAL A 26 4.82 -3.74 -1.47
N GLU A 27 5.49 -3.75 -0.32
CA GLU A 27 6.87 -4.28 -0.19
C GLU A 27 6.92 -5.75 -0.64
N LEU A 28 5.98 -6.57 -0.16
CA LEU A 28 5.87 -7.98 -0.54
C LEU A 28 5.71 -8.15 -2.05
N ALA A 29 5.01 -7.23 -2.74
CA ALA A 29 4.87 -7.27 -4.20
C ALA A 29 6.22 -7.11 -4.93
N TYR A 30 7.19 -6.38 -4.36
CA TYR A 30 8.54 -6.24 -4.92
C TYR A 30 9.46 -7.40 -4.53
N GLU A 31 9.34 -7.94 -3.31
CA GLU A 31 10.25 -8.99 -2.83
C GLU A 31 9.86 -10.40 -3.32
N LYS A 32 8.66 -10.86 -2.94
CA LYS A 32 8.21 -12.26 -3.11
C LYS A 32 7.01 -12.38 -4.05
N GLY A 33 6.33 -11.28 -4.31
CA GLY A 33 4.99 -11.21 -4.86
C GLY A 33 3.91 -11.42 -3.79
N VAL A 34 2.73 -10.89 -4.06
CA VAL A 34 1.56 -10.90 -3.16
C VAL A 34 0.31 -11.31 -3.93
N ASP A 35 -0.67 -11.92 -3.26
CA ASP A 35 -1.97 -12.18 -3.89
C ASP A 35 -2.65 -10.85 -4.26
N ARG A 36 -3.22 -10.81 -5.47
CA ARG A 36 -3.87 -9.60 -6.00
C ARG A 36 -5.06 -9.16 -5.15
N ASP A 37 -5.86 -10.10 -4.67
CA ASP A 37 -7.07 -9.80 -3.90
C ASP A 37 -6.72 -9.35 -2.48
N GLU A 38 -5.71 -9.95 -1.86
CA GLU A 38 -5.17 -9.46 -0.58
C GLU A 38 -4.68 -8.01 -0.68
N LEU A 39 -3.87 -7.69 -1.70
CA LEU A 39 -3.34 -6.34 -1.88
C LEU A 39 -4.45 -5.35 -2.26
N LEU A 40 -5.41 -5.76 -3.08
CA LEU A 40 -6.56 -4.91 -3.43
C LEU A 40 -7.45 -4.61 -2.21
N ASN A 41 -7.67 -5.59 -1.33
CA ASN A 41 -8.44 -5.40 -0.11
C ASN A 41 -7.71 -4.48 0.88
N ALA A 42 -6.39 -4.64 1.04
CA ALA A 42 -5.58 -3.71 1.83
C ALA A 42 -5.65 -2.28 1.26
N TYR A 43 -5.59 -2.12 -0.06
CA TYR A 43 -5.75 -0.81 -0.71
C TYR A 43 -7.15 -0.22 -0.50
N ARG A 44 -8.22 -1.02 -0.56
CA ARG A 44 -9.58 -0.54 -0.28
C ARG A 44 -9.71 -0.02 1.15
N ARG A 45 -9.17 -0.77 2.11
CA ARG A 45 -9.15 -0.35 3.52
C ARG A 45 -8.35 0.94 3.70
N PHE A 46 -7.17 1.02 3.09
CA PHE A 46 -6.38 2.26 3.04
C PHE A 46 -7.18 3.44 2.46
N LYS A 47 -8.00 3.23 1.41
CA LYS A 47 -8.85 4.28 0.83
C LYS A 47 -10.05 4.69 1.68
N GLU A 48 -10.53 3.83 2.58
CA GLU A 48 -11.55 4.21 3.57
C GLU A 48 -10.98 5.18 4.60
N ILE A 49 -9.73 4.93 5.02
CA ILE A 49 -9.00 5.75 6.00
C ILE A 49 -8.49 7.04 5.35
N VAL A 50 -7.98 6.94 4.12
CA VAL A 50 -7.39 8.03 3.34
C VAL A 50 -8.21 8.28 2.06
N PRO A 51 -9.41 8.88 2.17
CA PRO A 51 -10.27 9.11 1.01
C PRO A 51 -9.68 10.16 0.06
N SER A 52 -8.93 11.14 0.60
CA SER A 52 -8.33 12.24 -0.16
C SER A 52 -7.24 11.76 -1.12
N LYS A 53 -7.37 12.13 -2.40
CA LYS A 53 -6.35 11.84 -3.42
C LYS A 53 -5.03 12.56 -3.16
N ALA A 54 -5.08 13.76 -2.59
CA ALA A 54 -3.89 14.54 -2.28
C ALA A 54 -3.08 13.87 -1.16
N GLU A 55 -3.78 13.37 -0.15
CA GLU A 55 -3.19 12.66 0.98
C GLU A 55 -2.66 11.30 0.56
N GLU A 56 -3.42 10.52 -0.23
CA GLU A 56 -2.93 9.28 -0.84
C GLU A 56 -1.63 9.51 -1.61
N LYS A 57 -1.56 10.57 -2.43
CA LYS A 57 -0.35 10.92 -3.18
C LYS A 57 0.81 11.28 -2.26
N LYS A 58 0.56 12.01 -1.18
CA LYS A 58 1.58 12.38 -0.18
C LYS A 58 2.14 11.12 0.50
N LEU A 59 1.28 10.28 1.08
CA LEU A 59 1.68 9.07 1.80
C LEU A 59 2.41 8.06 0.88
N CYS A 60 1.89 7.85 -0.34
CA CYS A 60 2.55 6.98 -1.31
C CYS A 60 3.91 7.54 -1.76
N GLY A 61 4.03 8.87 -1.88
CA GLY A 61 5.29 9.54 -2.21
C GLY A 61 6.32 9.39 -1.09
N GLU A 62 5.94 9.67 0.15
CA GLU A 62 6.81 9.48 1.32
C GLU A 62 7.27 8.03 1.44
N PHE A 63 6.35 7.06 1.29
CA PHE A 63 6.71 5.66 1.30
C PHE A 63 7.68 5.28 0.16
N GLU A 64 7.46 5.79 -1.06
CA GLU A 64 8.34 5.54 -2.21
C GLU A 64 9.73 6.15 -2.01
N GLU A 65 9.82 7.35 -1.41
CA GLU A 65 11.09 7.99 -1.06
C GLU A 65 11.89 7.21 -0.01
N MET A 66 11.20 6.61 0.97
CA MET A 66 11.84 5.86 2.07
C MET A 66 12.19 4.41 1.70
N SER A 67 11.34 3.72 0.94
CA SER A 67 11.50 2.29 0.61
C SER A 67 12.12 2.06 -0.77
N GLY A 68 11.98 3.01 -1.69
CA GLY A 68 12.28 2.83 -3.12
C GLY A 68 11.19 2.06 -3.90
N TYR A 69 10.07 1.69 -3.25
CA TYR A 69 8.98 0.93 -3.87
C TYR A 69 7.78 1.81 -4.23
N SER A 70 7.34 1.72 -5.49
CA SER A 70 6.24 2.56 -5.97
C SER A 70 4.88 1.92 -5.66
N SER A 71 4.23 2.42 -4.60
CA SER A 71 2.85 2.05 -4.26
C SER A 71 1.89 2.33 -5.42
N TYR A 72 2.06 3.46 -6.11
CA TYR A 72 1.21 3.84 -7.24
C TYR A 72 1.27 2.82 -8.39
N ARG A 73 2.48 2.42 -8.82
CA ARG A 73 2.65 1.44 -9.91
C ARG A 73 2.09 0.07 -9.51
N THR A 74 2.32 -0.33 -8.26
CA THR A 74 1.84 -1.60 -7.73
C THR A 74 0.31 -1.67 -7.75
N ILE A 75 -0.38 -0.62 -7.30
CA ILE A 75 -1.84 -0.57 -7.30
C ILE A 75 -2.42 -0.44 -8.71
N LYS A 76 -1.73 0.25 -9.62
CA LYS A 76 -2.12 0.23 -11.03
C LYS A 76 -2.12 -1.20 -11.59
N LEU A 77 -1.05 -1.95 -11.35
CA LEU A 77 -0.94 -3.34 -11.78
C LEU A 77 -2.03 -4.23 -11.16
N VAL A 78 -2.27 -4.11 -9.84
CA VAL A 78 -3.34 -4.86 -9.14
C VAL A 78 -4.70 -4.67 -9.80
N LYS A 79 -5.03 -3.44 -10.20
CA LYS A 79 -6.31 -3.10 -10.84
C LYS A 79 -6.45 -3.63 -12.27
N GLU A 80 -5.33 -3.85 -12.96
CA GLU A 80 -5.28 -4.40 -14.32
C GLU A 80 -5.31 -5.93 -14.35
N ARG A 81 -5.02 -6.59 -13.21
CA ARG A 81 -4.95 -8.05 -13.07
C ARG A 81 -6.26 -8.66 -12.60
N SER A 82 -6.47 -9.93 -12.89
CA SER A 82 -7.63 -10.74 -12.50
C SER A 82 -7.50 -11.26 -11.07
N SER A 83 -8.62 -11.67 -10.48
CA SER A 83 -8.66 -12.31 -9.16
C SER A 83 -7.89 -13.63 -9.20
N GLY A 84 -7.20 -13.96 -8.10
CA GLY A 84 -6.34 -15.14 -7.98
C GLY A 84 -4.98 -15.03 -8.69
N GLU A 85 -4.67 -13.91 -9.34
CA GLU A 85 -3.31 -13.65 -9.87
C GLU A 85 -2.36 -13.20 -8.75
N ARG A 86 -1.06 -13.48 -8.92
CA ARG A 86 0.00 -12.98 -8.04
C ARG A 86 0.61 -11.71 -8.63
N ILE A 87 0.66 -10.65 -7.84
CA ILE A 87 1.27 -9.37 -8.19
C ILE A 87 2.74 -9.42 -7.83
N LYS A 88 3.62 -9.22 -8.81
CA LYS A 88 5.07 -9.08 -8.61
C LYS A 88 5.59 -7.93 -9.46
N MET A 89 6.38 -7.04 -8.85
CA MET A 89 6.89 -5.81 -9.47
C MET A 89 8.34 -5.89 -9.97
N GLY A 90 8.99 -7.04 -9.80
CA GLY A 90 10.36 -7.32 -10.25
C GLY A 90 10.44 -7.93 -11.65
#